data_AF-A0A8E1S0A9-F1
#
_entry.id   AF-A0A8E1S0A9-F1
#
_cell.length_a   1.000
_cell.length_b   1.000
_cell.length_c   1.000
_cell.angle_alpha   90.00
_cell.angle_beta   90.00
_cell.angle_gamma   90.00
#
_symmetry.space_group_name_H-M   'P 1'
#
loop_
_entity.id
_entity.type
_entity.pdbx_description
1 polymer ?
#
loop_
_entity_poly.entity_id
_entity_poly.type
_entity_poly.pdbx_seq_one_letter_code
_entity_poly.pdbx_strand_id
1 'polypeptide(L)'
;MSKSEKRQREKLVKCRCTEAEFEAINKKASAAGLTTSEYLRRTALNRKITVRTDIRMMNELLRLGGLQKHLFNQMQQNMTTELSLQFSEVLTSIKLAINALDMTPVPAEDIKD
;
A
#
# COMPACT_ATOMS: atom_id res chain seq x y z
N MET A 1 -27.24 -12.02 18.06
CA MET A 1 -25.80 -11.78 17.83
C MET A 1 -25.50 -12.04 16.36
N SER A 2 -25.28 -11.00 15.55
CA SER A 2 -24.88 -11.18 14.14
C SER A 2 -23.54 -11.91 14.09
N LYS A 3 -23.44 -12.99 13.29
CA LYS A 3 -22.18 -13.71 13.08
C LYS A 3 -21.16 -12.73 12.47
N SER A 4 -19.92 -12.71 12.97
CA SER A 4 -18.80 -12.00 12.30
C SER A 4 -18.77 -12.34 10.81
N GLU A 5 -18.45 -11.37 9.93
CA GLU A 5 -18.39 -11.57 8.48
C GLU A 5 -17.56 -12.79 8.06
N LYS A 6 -16.49 -13.10 8.81
CA LYS A 6 -15.66 -14.28 8.57
C LYS A 6 -16.45 -15.59 8.74
N ARG A 7 -17.39 -15.63 9.69
CA ARG A 7 -18.30 -16.76 9.98
C ARG A 7 -19.52 -16.82 9.05
N GLN A 8 -19.74 -15.81 8.21
CA GLN A 8 -20.80 -15.82 7.18
C GLN A 8 -20.30 -16.41 5.84
N ARG A 9 -18.98 -16.55 5.68
CA ARG A 9 -18.34 -17.08 4.46
C ARG A 9 -18.35 -18.62 4.47
N GLU A 10 -19.51 -19.21 4.19
CA GLU A 10 -19.74 -20.67 4.27
C GLU A 10 -19.51 -21.41 2.93
N LYS A 11 -19.58 -20.72 1.79
CA LYS A 11 -19.41 -21.31 0.44
C LYS A 11 -17.95 -21.29 -0.02
N LEU A 12 -17.52 -22.35 -0.69
CA LEU A 12 -16.15 -22.54 -1.20
C LEU A 12 -16.09 -22.47 -2.73
N VAL A 13 -15.12 -21.71 -3.26
CA VAL A 13 -14.81 -21.63 -4.70
C VAL A 13 -13.56 -22.47 -4.97
N LYS A 14 -13.60 -23.39 -5.95
CA LYS A 14 -12.49 -24.28 -6.32
C LYS A 14 -12.00 -23.97 -7.75
N CYS A 15 -10.69 -23.77 -7.93
CA CYS A 15 -10.02 -23.85 -9.25
C CYS A 15 -9.31 -25.19 -9.38
N ARG A 16 -9.19 -25.71 -10.60
CA ARG A 16 -8.04 -26.56 -10.94
C ARG A 16 -6.95 -25.63 -11.45
N CYS A 17 -5.74 -25.88 -11.00
CA CYS A 17 -4.58 -25.04 -11.28
C CYS A 17 -3.38 -26.00 -11.42
N THR A 18 -2.49 -25.73 -12.38
CA THR A 18 -1.19 -26.40 -12.53
C THR A 18 -0.27 -26.03 -11.35
N GLU A 19 0.84 -26.75 -11.19
CA GLU A 19 1.79 -26.48 -10.10
C GLU A 19 2.41 -25.08 -10.22
N ALA A 20 2.75 -24.66 -11.44
CA ALA A 20 3.26 -23.31 -11.72
C ALA A 20 2.24 -22.21 -11.37
N GLU A 21 0.97 -22.40 -11.77
CA GLU A 21 -0.10 -21.45 -11.44
C GLU A 21 -0.32 -21.37 -9.92
N PHE A 22 -0.33 -22.52 -9.23
CA PHE A 22 -0.50 -22.57 -7.78
C PHE A 22 0.61 -21.81 -7.04
N GLU A 23 1.87 -22.02 -7.43
CA GLU A 23 3.00 -21.27 -6.87
C GLU A 23 2.91 -19.77 -7.16
N ALA A 24 2.60 -19.39 -8.41
CA ALA A 24 2.49 -17.99 -8.81
C ALA A 24 1.40 -17.27 -8.00
N ILE A 25 0.24 -17.90 -7.83
CA ILE A 25 -0.87 -17.36 -7.04
C ILE A 25 -0.45 -17.17 -5.57
N ASN A 26 0.24 -18.15 -4.98
CA ASN A 26 0.71 -18.05 -3.59
C ASN A 26 1.79 -16.98 -3.41
N LYS A 27 2.73 -16.85 -4.35
CA LYS A 27 3.73 -15.77 -4.35
C LYS A 27 3.07 -14.39 -4.43
N LYS A 28 2.10 -14.20 -5.34
CA LYS A 28 1.34 -12.95 -5.45
C LYS A 28 0.54 -12.64 -4.18
N ALA A 29 -0.11 -13.64 -3.58
CA ALA A 29 -0.83 -13.46 -2.32
C ALA A 29 0.09 -13.08 -1.16
N SER A 30 1.27 -13.72 -1.07
CA SER A 30 2.29 -13.43 -0.07
C SER A 30 2.86 -12.01 -0.23
N ALA A 31 3.20 -11.61 -1.46
CA ALA A 31 3.65 -10.25 -1.78
C ALA A 31 2.57 -9.21 -1.44
N ALA A 32 1.30 -9.55 -1.65
CA ALA A 32 0.17 -8.72 -1.27
C ALA A 32 -0.12 -8.69 0.25
N GLY A 33 0.59 -9.51 1.06
CA GLY A 33 0.35 -9.64 2.50
C GLY A 33 -1.03 -10.18 2.86
N LEU A 34 -1.64 -10.96 1.96
CA LEU A 34 -2.97 -11.56 2.11
C LEU A 34 -2.89 -13.09 2.12
N THR A 35 -3.93 -13.74 2.64
CA THR A 35 -4.09 -15.18 2.39
C THR A 35 -4.51 -15.41 0.94
N THR A 36 -4.18 -16.57 0.38
CA THR A 36 -4.50 -16.94 -1.01
C THR A 36 -5.99 -16.77 -1.32
N SER A 37 -6.88 -17.20 -0.42
CA SER A 37 -8.33 -17.05 -0.60
C SER A 37 -8.82 -15.60 -0.52
N GLU A 38 -8.14 -14.72 0.21
CA GLU A 38 -8.49 -13.30 0.28
C GLU A 38 -7.95 -12.55 -0.94
N TYR A 39 -6.72 -12.86 -1.38
CA TYR A 39 -6.12 -12.34 -2.60
C TYR A 39 -6.99 -12.67 -3.83
N LEU A 40 -7.36 -13.95 -4.01
CA LEU A 40 -8.21 -14.39 -5.11
C LEU A 40 -9.60 -13.74 -5.07
N ARG A 41 -10.20 -13.63 -3.87
CA ARG A 41 -11.51 -12.99 -3.73
C ARG A 41 -11.47 -11.51 -4.08
N ARG A 42 -10.43 -10.78 -3.67
CA ARG A 42 -10.28 -9.37 -4.02
C ARG A 42 -10.06 -9.19 -5.51
N THR A 43 -9.18 -10.00 -6.09
CA THR A 43 -8.89 -10.00 -7.53
C THR A 43 -10.15 -10.31 -8.35
N ALA A 44 -10.86 -11.39 -8.02
CA ALA A 44 -12.07 -11.81 -8.73
C ALA A 44 -13.26 -10.84 -8.59
N LEU A 45 -13.23 -9.94 -7.61
CA LEU A 45 -14.28 -8.94 -7.38
C LEU A 45 -13.80 -7.51 -7.66
N ASN A 46 -12.65 -7.33 -8.31
CA ASN A 46 -12.03 -6.03 -8.58
C ASN A 46 -11.94 -5.12 -7.35
N ARG A 47 -11.63 -5.69 -6.19
CA ARG A 47 -11.47 -4.96 -4.92
C ARG A 47 -10.02 -4.55 -4.72
N LYS A 48 -9.81 -3.37 -4.11
CA LYS A 48 -8.48 -2.86 -3.79
C LYS A 48 -7.68 -3.84 -2.91
N ILE A 49 -6.46 -4.15 -3.34
CA ILE A 49 -5.47 -4.92 -2.59
C ILE A 49 -4.52 -3.91 -1.95
N THR A 50 -4.54 -3.82 -0.63
CA THR A 50 -3.64 -2.96 0.16
C THR A 50 -2.73 -3.86 0.99
N VAL A 51 -1.43 -3.75 0.80
CA VAL A 51 -0.47 -4.58 1.56
C VAL A 51 -0.30 -3.98 2.95
N ARG A 52 -0.22 -4.83 3.98
CA ARG A 52 -0.07 -4.37 5.37
C ARG A 52 1.21 -3.56 5.58
N THR A 53 2.25 -3.86 4.81
CA THR A 53 3.54 -3.14 4.80
C THR A 53 3.33 -1.69 4.37
N ASP A 54 2.49 -1.45 3.37
CA ASP A 54 2.18 -0.10 2.86
C ASP A 54 1.56 0.76 3.95
N ILE A 55 0.70 0.20 4.82
CA ILE A 55 0.05 0.96 5.90
C ILE A 55 1.07 1.44 6.93
N ARG A 56 1.99 0.58 7.37
CA ARG A 56 3.03 0.98 8.36
C ARG A 56 4.00 1.99 7.75
N MET A 57 4.43 1.76 6.52
CA MET A 57 5.33 2.67 5.83
C MET A 57 4.66 4.02 5.53
N MET A 58 3.39 4.02 5.10
CA MET A 58 2.60 5.23 4.89
C MET A 58 2.40 6.01 6.19
N ASN A 59 2.08 5.35 7.29
CA ASN A 59 2.00 6.01 8.60
C ASN A 59 3.31 6.68 9.00
N GLU A 60 4.45 6.04 8.71
CA GLU A 60 5.76 6.61 8.99
C GLU A 60 6.07 7.82 8.09
N LEU A 61 5.74 7.77 6.79
CA LEU A 61 5.88 8.91 5.89
C LEU A 61 4.98 10.08 6.30
N LEU A 62 3.74 9.81 6.73
CA LEU A 62 2.83 10.83 7.27
C LEU A 62 3.38 11.44 8.56
N ARG A 63 3.97 10.62 9.44
CA ARG A 63 4.65 11.08 10.67
C ARG A 63 5.82 12.00 10.32
N LEU A 64 6.68 11.60 9.39
CA LEU A 64 7.81 12.43 8.93
C LEU A 64 7.33 13.75 8.31
N GLY A 65 6.28 13.73 7.49
CA GLY A 65 5.69 14.95 6.94
C GLY A 65 5.14 15.89 8.01
N GLY A 66 4.49 15.34 9.04
CA GLY A 66 4.02 16.10 10.20
C GLY A 66 5.16 16.73 11.00
N LEU A 67 6.22 15.98 11.26
CA LEU A 67 7.43 16.48 11.93
C LEU A 67 8.13 17.57 11.12
N GLN A 68 8.23 17.39 9.80
CA GLN A 68 8.81 18.38 8.90
C GLN A 68 8.01 19.69 8.91
N LYS A 69 6.68 19.61 8.86
CA LYS A 69 5.79 20.78 9.01
C LYS A 69 5.99 21.47 10.36
N HIS A 70 6.12 20.70 11.44
CA HIS A 70 6.36 21.25 12.77
C HIS A 70 7.68 22.02 12.84
N LEU A 71 8.77 21.41 12.36
CA LEU A 71 10.08 22.05 12.31
C LEU A 71 10.07 23.32 11.44
N PHE A 72 9.41 23.28 10.29
CA PHE A 72 9.28 24.46 9.41
C PHE A 72 8.61 25.64 10.14
N ASN A 73 7.51 25.37 10.87
CA ASN A 73 6.81 26.38 11.63
C ASN A 73 7.66 26.94 12.79
N GLN A 74 8.46 26.10 13.45
CA GLN A 74 9.37 26.53 14.51
C GLN A 74 10.50 27.42 13.98
N MET A 75 10.97 27.17 12.76
CA MET A 75 12.07 27.92 12.15
C MET A 75 11.65 29.21 11.44
N GLN A 76 10.36 29.56 11.42
CA GLN A 76 9.86 30.73 10.66
C GLN A 76 10.61 32.03 10.96
N GLN A 77 10.93 32.29 12.24
CA GLN A 77 11.61 33.53 12.64
C GLN A 77 13.10 33.55 12.26
N ASN A 78 13.72 32.38 12.05
CA ASN A 78 15.13 32.23 11.69
C ASN A 78 15.29 31.68 10.26
N MET A 79 14.28 31.85 9.42
CA MET A 79 14.24 31.25 8.10
C MET A 79 15.20 31.96 7.14
N THR A 80 16.18 31.23 6.64
CA THR A 80 17.03 31.67 5.53
C THR A 80 16.53 31.06 4.22
N THR A 81 16.94 31.65 3.08
CA THR A 81 16.61 31.11 1.75
C THR A 81 17.13 29.68 1.57
N GLU A 82 18.34 29.40 2.04
CA GLU A 82 18.95 28.07 1.98
C GLU A 82 18.18 27.06 2.84
N LEU A 83 17.82 27.45 4.08
CA LEU A 83 17.04 26.59 4.96
C LEU A 83 15.65 26.30 4.39
N SER A 84 15.00 27.32 3.82
CA SER A 84 13.69 27.17 3.16
C SER A 84 13.75 26.19 1.98
N LEU A 85 14.85 26.20 1.20
CA LEU A 85 15.08 25.24 0.12
C LEU A 85 15.19 23.82 0.67
N GLN A 86 16.00 23.60 1.71
CA GLN A 86 16.12 22.28 2.34
C GLN A 86 14.78 21.75 2.86
N PHE A 87 13.94 22.62 3.45
CA PHE A 87 12.60 22.24 3.88
C PHE A 87 11.72 21.76 2.71
N SER A 88 11.79 22.46 1.58
CA SER A 88 11.08 22.14 0.35
C SER A 88 11.55 20.82 -0.29
N GLU A 89 12.86 20.57 -0.31
CA GLU A 89 13.46 19.34 -0.83
C GLU A 89 13.02 18.11 -0.04
N VAL A 90 13.02 18.18 1.29
CA VAL A 90 12.53 17.10 2.15
C VAL A 90 11.04 16.84 1.90
N LEU A 91 10.22 17.89 1.83
CA LEU A 91 8.78 17.74 1.56
C LEU A 91 8.54 17.11 0.18
N THR A 92 9.30 17.52 -0.83
CA THR A 92 9.25 16.95 -2.17
C THR A 92 9.64 15.47 -2.15
N SER A 93 10.68 15.11 -1.40
CA SER A 93 11.14 13.73 -1.24
C SER A 93 10.07 12.85 -0.58
N ILE A 94 9.40 13.35 0.47
CA ILE A 94 8.28 12.66 1.13
C ILE A 94 7.11 12.47 0.15
N LYS A 95 6.76 13.50 -0.62
CA LYS A 95 5.72 13.40 -1.66
C LYS A 95 6.05 12.35 -2.71
N LEU A 96 7.28 12.34 -3.21
CA LEU A 96 7.75 11.35 -4.19
C LEU A 96 7.68 9.93 -3.62
N ALA A 97 8.10 9.74 -2.37
CA ALA A 97 8.01 8.45 -1.69
C ALA A 97 6.55 7.98 -1.53
N ILE A 98 5.63 8.86 -1.15
CA ILE A 98 4.20 8.53 -1.04
C ILE A 98 3.63 8.13 -2.41
N ASN A 99 3.93 8.88 -3.46
CA ASN A 99 3.46 8.57 -4.81
C ASN A 99 4.03 7.25 -5.33
N ALA A 100 5.27 6.91 -4.98
CA ALA A 100 5.88 5.63 -5.33
C ALA A 100 5.24 4.45 -4.58
N LEU A 101 4.67 4.69 -3.39
CA LEU A 101 3.90 3.70 -2.63
C LEU A 101 2.44 3.63 -3.02
N ASP A 102 1.90 4.68 -3.65
CA ASP A 102 0.55 4.66 -4.18
C ASP A 102 0.56 3.74 -5.41
N MET A 103 0.38 2.46 -5.12
CA MET A 103 0.18 1.37 -6.07
C MET A 103 -1.09 1.68 -6.86
N THR A 104 -0.97 2.54 -7.87
CA THR A 104 -1.93 2.59 -8.96
C THR A 104 -2.11 1.13 -9.40
N PRO A 105 -3.35 0.60 -9.35
CA PRO A 105 -3.56 -0.78 -9.77
C PRO A 105 -3.09 -0.88 -11.20
N VAL A 106 -2.03 -1.67 -11.43
CA VAL A 106 -1.58 -2.01 -12.77
C VAL A 106 -2.80 -2.67 -13.45
N PRO A 107 -3.30 -2.09 -14.56
CA PRO A 107 -4.36 -2.70 -15.33
C PRO A 107 -4.00 -4.15 -15.62
N ALA A 108 -4.95 -5.07 -15.54
CA ALA A 108 -4.69 -6.49 -15.80
C ALA A 108 -4.05 -6.75 -17.18
N GLU A 109 -4.20 -5.80 -18.10
CA GLU A 109 -3.66 -5.75 -19.46
C GLU A 109 -2.13 -5.58 -19.51
N ASP A 110 -1.50 -5.03 -18.47
CA ASP A 110 -0.06 -4.74 -18.42
C ASP A 110 0.77 -5.82 -17.70
N ILE A 111 0.13 -6.85 -17.16
CA ILE A 111 0.81 -7.99 -16.55
C ILE A 111 1.14 -8.98 -17.67
N LYS A 112 2.33 -8.86 -18.28
CA LYS A 112 2.84 -9.90 -19.18
C LYS A 112 3.25 -11.14 -18.38
N ASP A 113 2.89 -12.31 -18.92
CA ASP A 113 3.19 -13.65 -18.38
C ASP A 113 4.67 -13.89 -18.11
#